data_AF-A0A069RDG0-F1
#
_entry.id   AF-A0A069RDG0-F1
#
_cell.length_a   1.000
_cell.length_b   1.000
_cell.length_c   1.000
_cell.angle_alpha   90.00
_cell.angle_beta   90.00
_cell.angle_gamma   90.00
#
_symmetry.space_group_name_H-M   'P 1'
#
loop_
_entity.id
_entity.type
_entity.pdbx_description
1 polymer ?
#
loop_
_entity_poly.entity_id
_entity_poly.type
_entity_poly.pdbx_seq_one_letter_code
_entity_poly.pdbx_strand_id
1 'polypeptide(L)'
;MNFYTSESLGPRFVIFHYFIKWYIERFGFLAYVVTVVGSVMALFTYSIMLNIQRGEKDRVMMIALLAVIVVGGLIGLGIDMSHGYYTVIK
;
A
#
# COMPACT_ATOMS: atom_id res chain seq x y z
N MET A 1 -29.19 3.15 -20.13
CA MET A 1 -28.21 2.11 -20.49
C MET A 1 -27.15 2.80 -21.34
N ASN A 2 -25.97 3.05 -20.77
CA ASN A 2 -24.80 3.51 -21.53
C ASN A 2 -23.58 2.83 -20.93
N PHE A 3 -23.10 1.83 -21.67
CA PHE A 3 -21.90 1.05 -21.38
C PHE A 3 -20.71 1.81 -21.95
N TYR A 4 -19.98 2.55 -21.11
CA TYR A 4 -18.60 2.92 -21.43
C TYR A 4 -17.67 2.06 -20.58
N THR A 5 -17.43 0.87 -21.11
CA THR A 5 -16.37 -0.05 -20.72
C THR A 5 -15.02 0.53 -21.17
N SER A 6 -14.36 1.30 -20.31
CA SER A 6 -12.88 1.32 -20.30
C SER A 6 -12.43 0.33 -19.23
N GLU A 7 -12.54 -0.95 -19.56
CA GLU A 7 -12.14 -2.04 -18.67
C GLU A 7 -10.62 -2.04 -18.52
N SER A 8 -10.14 -1.42 -17.44
CA SER A 8 -8.92 -1.87 -16.79
C SER A 8 -9.16 -3.32 -16.33
N LEU A 9 -8.55 -4.27 -17.03
CA LEU A 9 -8.51 -5.71 -16.72
C LEU A 9 -7.67 -6.04 -15.47
N GLY A 10 -7.50 -5.08 -14.55
CA GLY A 10 -6.86 -5.32 -13.26
C GLY A 10 -7.88 -5.89 -12.26
N PRO A 11 -7.50 -6.82 -11.38
CA PRO A 11 -8.36 -7.23 -10.27
C PRO A 11 -8.81 -5.98 -9.52
N ARG A 12 -10.12 -5.72 -9.56
CA ARG A 12 -10.74 -4.54 -8.96
C ARG A 12 -10.68 -4.69 -7.43
N PHE A 13 -9.56 -4.34 -6.83
CA PHE A 13 -9.39 -4.18 -5.38
C PHE A 13 -10.14 -2.93 -4.86
N VAL A 14 -11.34 -2.69 -5.39
CA VAL A 14 -12.21 -1.54 -5.11
C VAL A 14 -12.57 -1.52 -3.63
N ILE A 15 -12.72 -2.69 -3.00
CA ILE A 15 -12.98 -2.81 -1.56
C ILE A 15 -11.81 -2.27 -0.75
N PHE A 16 -10.56 -2.60 -1.11
CA PHE A 16 -9.38 -2.07 -0.42
C PHE A 16 -9.26 -0.57 -0.59
N HIS A 17 -9.58 -0.05 -1.78
CA HIS A 17 -9.58 1.38 -2.03
C HIS A 17 -10.57 2.11 -1.12
N TYR A 18 -11.83 1.68 -1.09
CA TYR A 18 -12.84 2.30 -0.24
C TYR A 18 -12.54 2.11 1.25
N PHE A 19 -11.99 0.98 1.66
CA PHE A 19 -11.60 0.74 3.05
C PHE A 19 -10.49 1.68 3.51
N ILE A 20 -9.42 1.84 2.72
CA ILE A 20 -8.31 2.75 3.03
C ILE A 20 -8.82 4.19 3.07
N LYS A 21 -9.62 4.60 2.10
CA LYS A 21 -10.24 5.93 2.07
C LYS A 21 -11.07 6.18 3.33
N TRP A 22 -12.00 5.28 3.65
CA TRP A 22 -12.82 5.36 4.86
C TRP A 22 -11.98 5.42 6.13
N TYR A 23 -10.93 4.61 6.22
CA TYR A 23 -10.04 4.58 7.39
C TYR A 23 -9.30 5.90 7.56
N ILE A 24 -8.74 6.45 6.48
CA ILE A 24 -8.04 7.75 6.50
C ILE A 24 -9.01 8.88 6.85
N GLU A 25 -10.22 8.88 6.30
CA GLU A 25 -11.25 9.87 6.64
C GLU A 25 -11.69 9.78 8.11
N ARG A 26 -11.74 8.57 8.68
CA ARG A 26 -12.21 8.34 10.05
C ARG A 26 -11.14 8.57 11.12
N PHE A 27 -9.91 8.14 10.86
CA PHE A 27 -8.83 8.11 11.85
C PHE A 27 -7.63 9.00 11.51
N GLY A 28 -7.57 9.51 10.27
CA GLY A 28 -6.50 10.38 9.78
C GLY A 28 -5.38 9.63 9.07
N PHE A 29 -4.65 10.36 8.21
CA PHE A 29 -3.53 9.82 7.44
C PHE A 29 -2.38 9.30 8.31
N LEU A 30 -2.05 9.99 9.40
CA LEU A 30 -1.00 9.53 10.34
C LEU A 30 -1.35 8.19 10.97
N ALA A 31 -2.62 7.99 11.36
CA ALA A 31 -3.07 6.71 11.90
C ALA A 31 -2.94 5.59 10.85
N TYR A 32 -3.27 5.87 9.58
CA TYR A 32 -3.05 4.94 8.47
C TYR A 32 -1.56 4.56 8.30
N VAL A 33 -0.67 5.55 8.32
CA VAL A 33 0.78 5.29 8.20
C VAL A 33 1.28 4.42 9.35
N VAL A 34 0.91 4.71 10.59
CA VAL A 34 1.38 3.94 11.74
C VAL A 34 0.81 2.51 11.74
N THR A 35 -0.48 2.36 11.46
CA THR A 35 -1.16 1.06 11.60
C THR A 35 -0.96 0.16 10.38
N VAL A 36 -1.24 0.66 9.17
CA VAL A 36 -1.19 -0.13 7.95
C VAL A 36 0.25 -0.19 7.42
N VAL A 37 0.87 0.95 7.17
CA VAL A 37 2.24 0.97 6.62
C VAL A 37 3.23 0.42 7.65
N GLY A 38 3.07 0.79 8.93
CA GLY A 38 3.91 0.31 10.02
C GLY A 38 3.83 -1.21 10.23
N SER A 39 2.65 -1.83 10.16
CA SER A 39 2.52 -3.28 10.30
C SER A 39 3.18 -4.04 9.15
N VAL A 40 3.03 -3.56 7.91
CA VAL A 40 3.71 -4.13 6.74
C VAL A 40 5.23 -3.97 6.86
N MET A 41 5.71 -2.80 7.28
CA MET A 41 7.13 -2.57 7.57
C MET A 41 7.68 -3.54 8.61
N ALA A 42 6.95 -3.76 9.71
CA ALA A 42 7.38 -4.69 10.75
C ALA A 42 7.55 -6.13 10.24
N LEU A 43 6.67 -6.60 9.35
CA LEU A 43 6.79 -7.92 8.71
C LEU A 43 8.04 -8.01 7.82
N PHE A 44 8.33 -6.97 7.04
CA PHE A 44 9.56 -6.93 6.24
C PHE A 44 10.80 -6.89 7.11
N THR A 45 10.83 -6.07 8.16
CA THR A 45 11.94 -6.00 9.11
C THR A 45 12.18 -7.35 9.78
N TYR A 46 11.13 -8.02 10.26
CA TYR A 46 11.24 -9.36 10.84
C TYR A 46 11.83 -10.36 9.84
N SER A 47 11.34 -10.36 8.60
CA SER A 47 11.82 -11.26 7.55
C SER A 47 13.28 -10.99 7.21
N ILE A 48 13.70 -9.72 7.14
CA ILE A 48 15.09 -9.32 6.94
C ILE A 48 15.96 -9.82 8.09
N MET A 49 15.57 -9.58 9.34
CA MET A 49 16.32 -10.03 10.52
C MET A 49 16.53 -11.55 10.53
N LEU A 50 15.49 -12.32 10.21
CA LEU A 50 15.57 -13.78 10.14
C LEU A 50 16.58 -14.25 9.07
N ASN A 51 16.59 -13.61 7.89
CA ASN A 51 17.50 -13.98 6.80
C ASN A 51 18.94 -13.50 7.06
N ILE A 52 19.13 -12.37 7.76
CA ILE A 52 20.45 -11.93 8.23
C ILE A 52 21.04 -12.97 9.19
N GLN A 53 20.24 -13.45 10.15
CA GLN A 53 20.68 -14.49 11.10
C GLN A 53 21.04 -15.81 10.41
N ARG A 54 20.42 -16.11 9.28
CA ARG A 54 20.73 -17.29 8.45
C ARG A 54 21.91 -17.08 7.48
N GLY A 55 22.48 -15.87 7.43
CA GLY A 55 23.59 -15.54 6.52
C GLY A 55 23.20 -15.40 5.05
N GLU A 56 21.90 -15.38 4.73
CA GLU A 56 21.38 -15.37 3.35
C GLU A 56 21.29 -13.93 2.81
N LYS A 57 22.44 -13.30 2.55
CA LYS A 57 22.54 -11.88 2.16
C LYS A 57 21.77 -11.53 0.87
N ASP A 58 21.75 -12.42 -0.11
CA ASP A 58 21.04 -12.19 -1.38
C ASP A 58 19.52 -12.09 -1.17
N ARG A 59 18.97 -12.93 -0.27
CA ARG A 59 17.55 -12.87 0.10
C ARG A 59 17.23 -11.59 0.86
N VAL A 60 18.12 -11.15 1.76
CA VAL A 60 17.96 -9.89 2.48
C VAL A 60 17.85 -8.72 1.50
N MET A 61 18.73 -8.67 0.49
CA MET A 61 18.70 -7.60 -0.52
C MET A 61 17.39 -7.61 -1.32
N MET A 62 16.93 -8.79 -1.74
CA MET A 62 15.67 -8.93 -2.46
C MET A 62 14.45 -8.51 -1.62
N ILE A 63 14.40 -8.91 -0.34
CA ILE A 63 13.32 -8.52 0.59
C ILE A 63 13.36 -7.01 0.84
N ALA A 64 14.54 -6.40 0.99
CA ALA A 64 14.68 -4.97 1.18
C ALA A 64 14.17 -4.17 -0.04
N LEU A 65 14.50 -4.59 -1.26
CA LEU A 65 13.97 -3.98 -2.49
C LEU A 65 12.45 -4.09 -2.57
N LEU A 66 11.91 -5.28 -2.28
CA LEU A 66 10.47 -5.49 -2.23
C LEU A 66 9.79 -4.59 -1.19
N ALA A 67 10.40 -4.45 -0.01
CA ALA A 67 9.89 -3.60 1.05
C ALA A 67 9.78 -2.14 0.60
N VAL A 68 10.80 -1.60 -0.07
CA VAL A 68 10.78 -0.22 -0.60
C VAL A 68 9.64 -0.02 -1.60
N ILE A 69 9.45 -0.96 -2.53
CA ILE A 69 8.39 -0.88 -3.55
C ILE A 69 7.01 -0.91 -2.90
N VAL A 70 6.77 -1.87 -1.99
CA VAL A 70 5.47 -2.03 -1.34
C VAL A 70 5.16 -0.85 -0.42
N VAL A 71 6.12 -0.41 0.38
CA VAL A 71 5.94 0.66 1.36
C VAL A 71 5.78 2.00 0.66
N GLY A 72 6.60 2.26 -0.36
CA GLY A 72 6.42 3.43 -1.23
C GLY A 72 5.05 3.45 -1.90
N GLY A 73 4.60 2.30 -2.42
CA GLY A 73 3.26 2.15 -3.00
C GLY A 73 2.13 2.39 -2.01
N LEU A 74 2.23 1.87 -0.77
CA LEU A 74 1.22 2.08 0.27
C LEU A 74 1.16 3.52 0.77
N ILE A 75 2.31 4.18 0.90
CA ILE A 75 2.37 5.61 1.26
C ILE A 75 1.76 6.44 0.13
N GLY A 76 2.15 6.20 -1.13
CA GLY A 76 1.61 6.89 -2.30
C GLY A 76 0.09 6.73 -2.40
N LEU A 77 -0.42 5.50 -2.26
CA LEU A 77 -1.87 5.24 -2.21
C LEU A 77 -2.56 6.02 -1.08
N GLY A 78 -1.98 6.04 0.11
CA GLY A 78 -2.55 6.80 1.22
C GLY A 78 -2.62 8.30 0.95
N ILE A 79 -1.58 8.87 0.31
CA ILE A 79 -1.51 10.28 -0.09
C ILE A 79 -2.56 10.61 -1.14
N ASP A 80 -2.70 9.77 -2.17
CA ASP A 80 -3.70 9.95 -3.23
C ASP A 80 -5.12 9.93 -2.67
N MET A 81 -5.38 9.05 -1.70
CA MET A 81 -6.68 8.94 -1.02
C MET A 81 -6.93 10.12 -0.08
N SER A 82 -5.90 10.61 0.61
CA SER A 82 -6.03 11.69 1.59
C SER A 82 -6.22 13.06 0.94
N HIS A 83 -5.57 13.29 -0.21
CA HIS A 83 -5.69 14.56 -0.93
C HIS A 83 -6.90 14.61 -1.85
N GLY A 84 -7.63 13.50 -1.96
CA GLY A 84 -8.80 13.38 -2.80
C GLY A 84 -8.51 13.95 -4.17
N TYR A 85 -7.75 13.25 -5.02
CA TYR A 85 -7.80 13.57 -6.44
C TYR A 85 -9.26 13.48 -6.85
N TYR A 86 -9.88 14.65 -6.97
CA TYR A 86 -11.17 14.86 -7.57
C TYR A 86 -11.05 14.18 -8.92
N THR A 87 -11.62 12.98 -9.04
CA THR A 87 -12.10 12.54 -10.33
C THR A 87 -13.16 13.56 -10.66
N VAL A 88 -12.76 14.62 -11.36
CA VAL A 88 -13.67 15.52 -12.05
C VAL A 88 -14.29 14.66 -13.13
N ILE A 89 -15.30 13.87 -12.73
CA ILE A 89 -16.24 13.30 -13.66
C ILE A 89 -17.12 14.49 -14.04
N LYS A 90 -16.73 15.18 -15.10
CA LYS A 90 -17.64 15.98 -15.91
C LYS A 90 -18.35 15.06 -16.89
#